data_AF-A0A839QJU9-F1
#
_entry.id   AF-A0A839QJU9-F1
#
_cell.length_a   1.000
_cell.length_b   1.000
_cell.length_c   1.000
_cell.angle_alpha   90.00
_cell.angle_beta   90.00
_cell.angle_gamma   90.00
#
_symmetry.space_group_name_H-M   'P 1'
#
loop_
_entity.id
_entity.type
_entity.pdbx_description
1 polymer ?
#
loop_
_entity_poly.entity_id
_entity_poly.type
_entity_poly.pdbx_seq_one_letter_code
_entity_poly.pdbx_strand_id
1 'polypeptide(L)'
;MIFKRKNKAEETATEKNAAGAPDAAVDSLEAAVTADGPFDGDLVKGRDGYLDLGALQIEPVPGMQLRLEVEDSTQRVIAVGLEVGGSRLQLQVFAAPKTAGLWEGISEQIAAGITEQAGSIERSTGRFGEEMLARVPSTAPDGSAGYIALRFLGIDGPRWFLRGVIGGEALTNEAESKALEDLLARVIVVRGDKPMPPAELLPLTVPAGAVAQAEESPDGLERPERGPEVTQIG
;
A
#
# COMPACT_ATOMS: atom_id res chain seq x y z
N MET A 1 -60.24 33.75 -68.16
CA MET A 1 -59.88 34.12 -66.77
C MET A 1 -58.75 33.18 -66.34
N ILE A 2 -57.65 33.50 -65.67
CA ILE A 2 -56.99 34.73 -65.19
C ILE A 2 -55.67 34.18 -64.53
N PHE A 3 -54.51 34.79 -64.85
CA PHE A 3 -53.20 34.80 -64.14
C PHE A 3 -52.46 33.46 -63.84
N LYS A 4 -51.22 33.16 -64.28
CA LYS A 4 -49.90 33.84 -64.39
C LYS A 4 -49.03 33.79 -63.09
N ARG A 5 -48.01 32.91 -63.16
CA ARG A 5 -46.57 33.05 -62.73
C ARG A 5 -46.09 32.74 -61.29
N LYS A 6 -45.08 31.86 -61.27
CA LYS A 6 -43.65 32.02 -60.86
C LYS A 6 -43.19 31.60 -59.45
N ASN A 7 -41.96 31.05 -59.52
CA ASN A 7 -40.86 30.98 -58.55
C ASN A 7 -40.90 29.79 -57.58
N LYS A 8 -39.78 29.13 -57.25
CA LYS A 8 -38.36 29.24 -57.62
C LYS A 8 -37.71 27.97 -57.05
N ALA A 9 -36.73 27.41 -57.74
CA ALA A 9 -35.90 26.31 -57.25
C ALA A 9 -34.98 26.79 -56.12
N GLU A 10 -34.93 26.04 -55.02
CA GLU A 10 -33.82 25.94 -54.06
C GLU A 10 -33.13 24.60 -54.37
N GLU A 11 -31.91 24.59 -54.91
CA GLU A 11 -30.62 24.74 -54.22
C GLU A 11 -30.32 23.64 -53.18
N THR A 12 -29.65 22.63 -53.72
CA THR A 12 -28.70 21.66 -53.19
C THR A 12 -27.86 22.14 -52.00
N ALA A 13 -27.83 21.37 -50.91
CA ALA A 13 -26.61 21.05 -50.16
C ALA A 13 -26.90 19.91 -49.18
N THR A 14 -26.34 18.74 -49.48
CA THR A 14 -26.22 17.60 -48.56
C THR A 14 -25.25 18.00 -47.45
N GLU A 15 -25.76 18.25 -46.25
CA GLU A 15 -24.95 18.34 -45.03
C GLU A 15 -24.97 17.01 -44.27
N LYS A 16 -23.76 16.63 -43.88
CA LYS A 16 -23.29 15.30 -43.55
C LYS A 16 -23.40 15.08 -42.05
N ASN A 17 -24.09 13.99 -41.69
CA ASN A 17 -24.00 13.23 -40.43
C ASN A 17 -22.92 13.67 -39.42
N ALA A 18 -23.35 14.13 -38.25
CA ALA A 18 -22.58 14.10 -37.01
C ALA A 18 -23.55 14.08 -35.81
N ALA A 19 -24.13 12.91 -35.53
CA ALA A 19 -24.85 12.64 -34.29
C ALA A 19 -24.10 11.56 -33.50
N GLY A 20 -23.69 11.94 -32.29
CA GLY A 20 -23.47 11.07 -31.14
C GLY A 20 -22.33 10.05 -31.27
N ALA A 21 -21.12 10.45 -30.89
CA ALA A 21 -20.15 9.47 -30.39
C ALA A 21 -20.63 9.01 -28.99
N PRO A 22 -20.86 7.70 -28.75
CA PRO A 22 -21.17 7.22 -27.43
C PRO A 22 -19.94 7.28 -26.52
N ASP A 23 -20.16 7.91 -25.38
CA ASP A 23 -19.34 7.94 -24.17
C ASP A 23 -18.90 6.51 -23.80
N ALA A 24 -17.64 6.19 -24.05
CA ALA A 24 -17.03 4.87 -23.82
C ALA A 24 -15.78 5.00 -22.94
N ALA A 25 -15.83 5.84 -21.91
CA ALA A 25 -14.71 6.05 -20.98
C ALA A 25 -15.08 5.95 -19.48
N VAL A 26 -16.32 5.55 -19.15
CA VAL A 26 -16.77 5.43 -17.75
C VAL A 26 -16.84 3.99 -17.21
N ASP A 27 -16.66 2.97 -18.05
CA ASP A 27 -16.84 1.56 -17.68
C ASP A 27 -15.58 0.92 -17.04
N SER A 28 -14.41 1.55 -17.16
CA SER A 28 -13.14 0.95 -16.72
C SER A 28 -12.85 1.08 -15.21
N LEU A 29 -13.68 1.80 -14.45
CA LEU A 29 -13.49 2.03 -13.01
C LEU A 29 -14.39 1.15 -12.12
N GLU A 30 -15.38 0.45 -12.69
CA GLU A 30 -16.24 -0.47 -11.93
C GLU A 30 -15.67 -1.90 -11.83
N ALA A 31 -14.55 -2.20 -12.50
CA ALA A 31 -14.01 -3.55 -12.60
C ALA A 31 -12.93 -3.93 -11.55
N ALA A 32 -12.65 -3.10 -10.55
CA ALA A 32 -11.61 -3.38 -9.54
C ALA A 32 -12.08 -3.37 -8.08
N VAL A 33 -13.39 -3.40 -7.82
CA VAL A 33 -13.87 -3.76 -6.47
C VAL A 33 -13.86 -5.30 -6.40
N THR A 34 -12.68 -5.87 -6.16
CA THR A 34 -12.59 -7.27 -5.74
C THR A 34 -13.46 -7.40 -4.48
N ALA A 35 -14.45 -8.29 -4.51
CA ALA A 35 -15.35 -8.55 -3.38
C ALA A 35 -14.62 -9.13 -2.14
N ASP A 36 -13.29 -9.19 -2.18
CA ASP A 36 -12.39 -9.83 -1.26
C ASP A 36 -11.55 -8.85 -0.41
N GLY A 37 -11.83 -7.53 -0.47
CA GLY A 37 -11.14 -6.47 0.27
C GLY A 37 -9.66 -6.30 -0.14
N PRO A 38 -8.83 -5.48 0.51
CA PRO A 38 -9.09 -4.42 1.51
C PRO A 38 -10.23 -3.46 1.14
N PHE A 39 -10.91 -2.92 2.15
CA PHE A 39 -12.09 -2.09 1.94
C PHE A 39 -11.81 -0.60 2.04
N ASP A 40 -12.50 0.19 1.20
CA ASP A 40 -12.62 1.61 1.43
C ASP A 40 -13.54 1.90 2.62
N GLY A 41 -13.10 2.74 3.55
CA GLY A 41 -13.84 3.09 4.74
C GLY A 41 -15.24 3.63 4.45
N ASP A 42 -15.44 4.37 3.36
CA ASP A 42 -16.74 4.96 3.02
C ASP A 42 -17.80 3.90 2.69
N LEU A 43 -17.36 2.67 2.36
CA LEU A 43 -18.23 1.54 2.03
C LEU A 43 -18.57 0.64 3.24
N VAL A 44 -17.80 0.72 4.34
CA VAL A 44 -17.97 -0.17 5.49
C VAL A 44 -18.85 0.46 6.57
N LYS A 45 -19.98 -0.20 6.88
CA LYS A 45 -20.89 0.15 7.97
C LYS A 45 -20.61 -0.72 9.20
N GLY A 46 -20.35 -0.11 10.34
CA GLY A 46 -20.01 -0.82 11.58
C GLY A 46 -18.54 -1.22 11.58
N ARG A 47 -17.76 -0.53 12.41
CA ARG A 47 -16.30 -0.74 12.57
C ARG A 47 -15.97 -1.09 14.02
N ASP A 48 -16.97 -1.58 14.75
CA ASP A 48 -16.83 -1.95 16.16
C ASP A 48 -15.80 -3.08 16.30
N GLY A 49 -14.87 -2.91 17.23
CA GLY A 49 -13.78 -3.87 17.45
C GLY A 49 -12.56 -3.68 16.55
N TYR A 50 -12.61 -2.81 15.53
CA TYR A 50 -11.42 -2.45 14.77
C TYR A 50 -10.52 -1.53 15.58
N LEU A 51 -9.22 -1.75 15.47
CA LEU A 51 -8.21 -0.86 15.97
C LEU A 51 -8.00 0.28 14.97
N ASP A 52 -8.26 1.51 15.40
CA ASP A 52 -8.09 2.71 14.58
C ASP A 52 -6.65 3.23 14.63
N LEU A 53 -5.98 3.20 13.49
CA LEU A 53 -4.61 3.70 13.27
C LEU A 53 -4.63 4.92 12.33
N GLY A 54 -5.75 5.64 12.25
CA GLY A 54 -5.90 6.83 11.42
C GLY A 54 -6.28 6.44 9.99
N ALA A 55 -5.28 6.25 9.13
CA ALA A 55 -5.52 5.85 7.75
C ALA A 55 -5.81 4.36 7.54
N LEU A 56 -5.56 3.54 8.56
CA LEU A 56 -5.83 2.10 8.55
C LEU A 56 -6.68 1.73 9.76
N GLN A 57 -7.62 0.82 9.55
CA GLN A 57 -8.32 0.15 10.63
C GLN A 57 -8.12 -1.36 10.48
N ILE A 58 -7.69 -1.99 11.57
CA ILE A 58 -7.28 -3.40 11.59
C ILE A 58 -8.16 -4.16 12.58
N GLU A 59 -8.76 -5.27 12.14
CA GLU A 59 -9.46 -6.19 13.02
C GLU A 59 -8.43 -7.04 13.81
N PRO A 60 -8.38 -6.95 15.15
CA PRO A 60 -7.46 -7.77 15.93
C PRO A 60 -7.82 -9.25 15.86
N VAL A 61 -6.84 -10.11 15.57
CA VAL A 61 -7.00 -11.57 15.62
C VAL A 61 -6.21 -12.19 16.78
N PRO A 62 -6.63 -13.34 17.33
CA PRO A 62 -5.90 -14.00 18.42
C PRO A 62 -4.44 -14.28 18.05
N GLY A 63 -3.51 -13.95 18.95
CA GLY A 63 -2.07 -14.14 18.74
C GLY A 63 -1.41 -13.09 17.84
N MET A 64 -2.15 -12.08 17.37
CA MET A 64 -1.60 -10.97 16.59
C MET A 64 -0.82 -10.01 17.47
N GLN A 65 0.39 -9.69 17.04
CA GLN A 65 1.20 -8.60 17.57
C GLN A 65 1.23 -7.47 16.54
N LEU A 66 0.99 -6.25 17.01
CA LEU A 66 1.05 -5.05 16.18
C LEU A 66 2.25 -4.20 16.58
N ARG A 67 3.03 -3.79 15.58
CA ARG A 67 4.16 -2.88 15.72
C ARG A 67 3.98 -1.69 14.77
N LEU A 68 4.32 -0.50 15.24
CA LEU A 68 4.28 0.71 14.43
C LEU A 68 5.71 1.07 14.06
N GLU A 69 5.96 1.22 12.77
CA GLU A 69 7.26 1.65 12.26
C GLU A 69 7.27 3.16 12.16
N VAL A 70 8.18 3.81 12.88
CA VAL A 70 8.32 5.25 12.96
C VAL A 70 9.56 5.67 12.18
N GLU A 71 9.44 6.69 11.34
CA GLU A 71 10.59 7.29 10.67
C GLU A 71 11.38 8.17 11.64
N ASP A 72 12.68 7.92 11.79
CA ASP A 72 13.54 8.63 12.74
C ASP A 72 13.54 10.15 12.56
N SER A 73 13.57 10.61 11.30
CA SER A 73 13.69 12.03 10.98
C SER A 73 12.45 12.84 11.34
N THR A 74 11.26 12.30 11.06
CA THR A 74 9.99 13.02 11.19
C THR A 74 9.19 12.59 12.42
N GLN A 75 9.61 11.50 13.08
CA GLN A 75 8.88 10.82 14.16
C GLN A 75 7.45 10.46 13.76
N ARG A 76 7.20 10.25 12.46
CA ARG A 76 5.89 9.85 11.93
C ARG A 76 5.83 8.35 11.75
N VAL A 77 4.66 7.78 12.03
CA VAL A 77 4.38 6.37 11.72
C VAL A 77 4.26 6.23 10.20
N ILE A 78 5.12 5.40 9.61
CA ILE A 78 5.20 5.17 8.16
C ILE A 78 4.67 3.80 7.73
N ALA A 79 4.64 2.82 8.65
CA ALA A 79 4.09 1.49 8.37
C ALA A 79 3.50 0.85 9.62
N VAL A 80 2.63 -0.14 9.40
CA VAL A 80 2.08 -1.01 10.44
C VAL A 80 2.57 -2.42 10.17
N GLY A 81 3.34 -2.99 11.10
CA GLY A 81 3.74 -4.40 11.10
C GLY A 81 2.77 -5.23 11.92
N LEU A 82 2.27 -6.31 11.33
CA LEU A 82 1.43 -7.32 11.97
C LEU A 82 2.19 -8.64 11.98
N GLU A 83 2.23 -9.32 13.11
CA GLU A 83 2.86 -10.63 13.26
C GLU A 83 1.89 -11.63 13.86
N VAL A 84 1.75 -12.79 13.22
CA VAL A 84 0.87 -13.89 13.63
C VAL A 84 1.60 -15.20 13.31
N GLY A 85 1.77 -16.09 14.29
CA GLY A 85 2.26 -17.45 14.02
C GLY A 85 3.67 -17.56 13.41
N GLY A 86 4.54 -16.55 13.56
CA GLY A 86 5.86 -16.51 12.89
C GLY A 86 5.82 -15.95 11.46
N SER A 87 4.64 -15.55 11.00
CA SER A 87 4.40 -14.85 9.75
C SER A 87 4.28 -13.35 10.01
N ARG A 88 4.81 -12.52 9.10
CA ARG A 88 4.75 -11.06 9.18
C ARG A 88 4.04 -10.48 7.98
N LEU A 89 3.15 -9.52 8.22
CA LEU A 89 2.53 -8.66 7.21
C LEU A 89 2.81 -7.20 7.55
N GLN A 90 3.50 -6.48 6.68
CA GLN A 90 3.73 -5.04 6.81
C GLN A 90 2.82 -4.27 5.85
N LEU A 91 2.16 -3.25 6.36
CA LEU A 91 1.18 -2.43 5.65
C LEU A 91 1.65 -0.99 5.53
N GLN A 92 1.57 -0.44 4.33
CA GLN A 92 1.83 0.97 4.03
C GLN A 92 0.77 1.50 3.09
N VAL A 93 0.21 2.66 3.42
CA VAL A 93 -0.90 3.22 2.67
C VAL A 93 -0.57 4.61 2.14
N PHE A 94 -0.88 4.83 0.87
CA PHE A 94 -0.52 6.03 0.12
C PHE A 94 -1.77 6.68 -0.46
N ALA A 95 -1.74 8.00 -0.64
CA ALA A 95 -2.73 8.71 -1.43
C ALA A 95 -2.54 8.38 -2.92
N ALA A 96 -3.62 8.02 -3.61
CA ALA A 96 -3.61 7.72 -5.04
C ALA A 96 -4.41 8.77 -5.84
N PRO A 97 -4.08 9.00 -7.13
CA PRO A 97 -4.91 9.82 -7.99
C PRO A 97 -6.25 9.13 -8.27
N LYS A 98 -7.24 9.88 -8.76
CA LYS A 98 -8.58 9.33 -9.07
C LYS A 98 -8.61 8.40 -10.28
N THR A 99 -7.59 8.47 -11.14
CA THR A 99 -7.66 7.99 -12.52
C THR A 99 -6.65 6.91 -12.86
N ALA A 100 -5.71 6.60 -11.96
CA ALA A 100 -4.63 5.65 -12.22
C ALA A 100 -4.27 4.89 -10.95
N GLY A 101 -4.01 3.59 -11.10
CA GLY A 101 -3.40 2.78 -10.06
C GLY A 101 -1.93 3.15 -9.87
N LEU A 102 -1.43 3.04 -8.65
CA LEU A 102 -0.02 3.25 -8.33
C LEU A 102 0.78 1.94 -8.39
N TRP A 103 0.11 0.78 -8.35
CA TRP A 103 0.82 -0.48 -8.18
C TRP A 103 1.80 -0.79 -9.31
N GLU A 104 1.40 -0.63 -10.57
CA GLU A 104 2.26 -0.92 -11.73
C GLU A 104 3.58 -0.14 -11.67
N GLY A 105 3.54 1.17 -11.48
CA GLY A 105 4.75 1.99 -11.39
C GLY A 105 5.57 1.71 -10.12
N ILE A 106 4.91 1.45 -8.98
CA ILE A 106 5.60 1.11 -7.73
C ILE A 106 6.27 -0.27 -7.84
N SER A 107 5.63 -1.24 -8.49
CA SER A 107 6.16 -2.60 -8.66
C SER A 107 7.41 -2.58 -9.54
N GLU A 108 7.42 -1.76 -10.60
CA GLU A 108 8.62 -1.50 -11.41
C GLU A 108 9.75 -0.85 -10.61
N GLN A 109 9.46 0.15 -9.79
CA GLN A 109 10.46 0.82 -8.97
C GLN A 109 11.06 -0.11 -7.91
N ILE A 110 10.21 -0.91 -7.24
CA ILE A 110 10.68 -1.95 -6.32
C ILE A 110 11.55 -2.94 -7.08
N ALA A 111 11.14 -3.34 -8.28
CA ALA A 111 11.87 -4.31 -9.06
C ALA A 111 13.27 -3.84 -9.45
N ALA A 112 13.39 -2.58 -9.85
CA ALA A 112 14.67 -1.94 -10.10
C ALA A 112 15.57 -1.98 -8.85
N GLY A 113 15.05 -1.53 -7.69
CA GLY A 113 15.82 -1.49 -6.45
C GLY A 113 16.27 -2.86 -5.93
N ILE A 114 15.47 -3.91 -6.14
CA ILE A 114 15.87 -5.29 -5.80
C ILE A 114 16.96 -5.80 -6.75
N THR A 115 16.86 -5.47 -8.05
CA THR A 115 17.86 -5.85 -9.05
C THR A 115 19.21 -5.18 -8.76
N GLU A 116 19.21 -3.91 -8.34
CA GLU A 116 20.41 -3.18 -7.92
C GLU A 116 21.13 -3.85 -6.73
N GLN A 117 20.37 -4.51 -5.85
CA GLN A 117 20.87 -5.27 -4.71
C GLN A 117 21.27 -6.72 -5.08
N ALA A 118 21.43 -7.01 -6.37
CA ALA A 118 21.68 -8.37 -6.89
C ALA A 118 20.61 -9.39 -6.46
N GLY A 119 19.39 -8.92 -6.18
CA GLY A 119 18.23 -9.75 -5.92
C GLY A 119 17.57 -10.29 -7.18
N SER A 120 16.60 -11.18 -6.97
CA SER A 120 15.74 -11.73 -8.03
C SER A 120 14.28 -11.48 -7.72
N ILE A 121 13.45 -11.40 -8.76
CA ILE A 121 12.02 -11.12 -8.63
C ILE A 121 11.26 -12.09 -9.52
N GLU A 122 10.17 -12.60 -8.97
CA GLU A 122 9.22 -13.44 -9.65
C GLU A 122 7.85 -12.76 -9.57
N ARG A 123 7.24 -12.46 -10.71
CA ARG A 123 5.89 -11.90 -10.77
C ARG A 123 4.87 -13.02 -10.88
N SER A 124 3.77 -12.90 -10.16
CA SER A 124 2.65 -13.83 -10.24
C SER A 124 1.33 -13.10 -10.00
N THR A 125 0.20 -13.79 -10.17
CA THR A 125 -1.13 -13.23 -9.91
C THR A 125 -1.73 -13.94 -8.72
N GLY A 126 -1.95 -13.19 -7.64
CA GLY A 126 -2.57 -13.66 -6.41
C GLY A 126 -4.01 -13.17 -6.25
N ARG A 127 -4.53 -13.29 -5.02
CA ARG A 127 -5.90 -12.90 -4.67
C ARG A 127 -6.23 -11.43 -4.99
N PHE A 128 -5.24 -10.54 -4.85
CA PHE A 128 -5.42 -9.10 -5.01
C PHE A 128 -4.89 -8.55 -6.35
N GLY A 129 -4.61 -9.42 -7.32
CA GLY A 129 -4.04 -9.04 -8.62
C GLY A 129 -2.55 -9.42 -8.75
N GLU A 130 -1.80 -8.63 -9.51
CA GLU A 130 -0.36 -8.87 -9.68
C GLU A 130 0.38 -8.72 -8.35
N GLU A 131 1.30 -9.63 -8.08
CA GLU A 131 2.16 -9.63 -6.90
C GLU A 131 3.59 -10.03 -7.28
N MET A 132 4.54 -9.72 -6.40
CA MET A 132 5.96 -9.97 -6.65
C MET A 132 6.60 -10.71 -5.49
N LEU A 133 7.28 -11.81 -5.77
CA LEU A 133 8.17 -12.47 -4.82
C LEU A 133 9.60 -12.03 -5.10
N ALA A 134 10.17 -11.24 -4.20
CA ALA A 134 11.57 -10.84 -4.25
C ALA A 134 12.44 -11.77 -3.38
N ARG A 135 13.66 -12.03 -3.82
CA ARG A 135 14.70 -12.70 -3.04
C ARG A 135 15.96 -11.84 -3.08
N VAL A 136 16.37 -11.30 -1.95
CA VAL A 136 17.54 -10.41 -1.82
C VAL A 136 18.65 -11.17 -1.10
N PRO A 137 19.90 -11.17 -1.62
CA PRO A 137 21.04 -11.75 -0.93
C PRO A 137 21.17 -11.15 0.47
N SER A 138 21.39 -11.99 1.47
CA SER A 138 21.63 -11.54 2.84
C SER A 138 22.63 -12.45 3.52
N THR A 139 23.39 -11.88 4.44
CA THR A 139 24.35 -12.63 5.25
C THR A 139 23.66 -13.02 6.55
N ALA A 140 23.55 -14.32 6.80
CA ALA A 140 23.01 -14.82 8.06
C ALA A 140 23.94 -14.44 9.24
N PRO A 141 23.43 -14.46 10.49
CA PRO A 141 24.25 -14.12 11.66
C PRO A 141 25.49 -14.99 11.85
N ASP A 142 25.50 -16.20 11.28
CA ASP A 142 26.63 -17.12 11.28
C ASP A 142 27.67 -16.86 10.18
N GLY A 143 27.47 -15.81 9.38
CA GLY A 143 28.34 -15.43 8.25
C GLY A 143 28.10 -16.21 6.96
N SER A 144 27.12 -17.13 6.94
CA SER A 144 26.77 -17.86 5.73
C SER A 144 25.97 -16.99 4.75
N ALA A 145 26.18 -17.23 3.45
CA ALA A 145 25.41 -16.58 2.40
C ALA A 145 24.01 -17.19 2.35
N GLY A 146 22.99 -16.34 2.44
CA GLY A 146 21.59 -16.70 2.34
C GLY A 146 20.82 -15.69 1.51
N TYR A 147 19.50 -15.78 1.58
CA TYR A 147 18.58 -14.84 0.94
C TYR A 147 17.43 -14.52 1.90
N ILE A 148 16.97 -13.28 1.85
CA ILE A 148 15.70 -12.87 2.46
C ILE A 148 14.67 -12.84 1.34
N ALA A 149 13.60 -13.59 1.51
CA ALA A 149 12.46 -13.57 0.59
C ALA A 149 11.36 -12.66 1.14
N LEU A 150 10.69 -11.92 0.25
CA LEU A 150 9.57 -11.03 0.57
C LEU A 150 8.55 -11.07 -0.56
N ARG A 151 7.27 -11.20 -0.20
CA ARG A 151 6.16 -11.15 -1.16
C ARG A 151 5.45 -9.80 -1.05
N PHE A 152 5.46 -9.04 -2.14
CA PHE A 152 4.84 -7.72 -2.23
C PHE A 152 3.47 -7.82 -2.90
N LEU A 153 2.47 -7.23 -2.26
CA LEU A 153 1.11 -7.09 -2.78
C LEU A 153 0.79 -5.60 -2.88
N GLY A 154 0.17 -5.18 -3.98
CA GLY A 154 -0.33 -3.83 -4.15
C GLY A 154 -1.81 -3.84 -4.47
N ILE A 155 -2.57 -3.05 -3.73
CA ILE A 155 -4.03 -2.93 -3.88
C ILE A 155 -4.36 -1.47 -4.14
N ASP A 156 -4.85 -1.19 -5.34
CA ASP A 156 -5.36 0.12 -5.73
C ASP A 156 -6.84 0.25 -5.36
N GLY A 157 -7.16 1.27 -4.56
CA GLY A 157 -8.53 1.60 -4.16
C GLY A 157 -8.92 3.04 -4.48
N PRO A 158 -10.11 3.49 -4.05
CA PRO A 158 -10.61 4.83 -4.34
C PRO A 158 -9.74 5.94 -3.73
N ARG A 159 -8.80 6.47 -4.52
CA ARG A 159 -7.87 7.56 -4.11
C ARG A 159 -6.86 7.15 -3.04
N TRP A 160 -6.66 5.85 -2.84
CA TRP A 160 -5.62 5.31 -1.99
C TRP A 160 -5.00 4.08 -2.64
N PHE A 161 -3.79 3.76 -2.20
CA PHE A 161 -3.07 2.56 -2.58
C PHE A 161 -2.53 1.91 -1.31
N LEU A 162 -2.76 0.62 -1.12
CA LEU A 162 -2.27 -0.17 0.01
C LEU A 162 -1.21 -1.14 -0.47
N ARG A 163 -0.02 -1.06 0.12
CA ARG A 163 1.06 -2.02 -0.07
C ARG A 163 1.13 -2.96 1.12
N GLY A 164 1.02 -4.27 0.84
CA GLY A 164 1.32 -5.35 1.76
C GLY A 164 2.67 -5.96 1.46
N VAL A 165 3.46 -6.27 2.50
CA VAL A 165 4.69 -7.06 2.37
C VAL A 165 4.59 -8.25 3.33
N ILE A 166 4.56 -9.45 2.77
CA ILE A 166 4.51 -10.71 3.50
C ILE A 166 5.93 -11.28 3.63
N GLY A 167 6.26 -11.74 4.84
CA GLY A 167 7.48 -12.45 5.17
C GLY A 167 7.28 -13.52 6.23
N GLY A 168 8.36 -14.23 6.56
CA GLY A 168 8.34 -15.31 7.55
C GLY A 168 7.72 -16.61 7.01
N GLU A 169 7.09 -17.38 7.89
CA GLU A 169 6.53 -18.70 7.58
C GLU A 169 5.46 -18.67 6.46
N ALA A 170 4.75 -17.56 6.30
CA ALA A 170 3.77 -17.36 5.22
C ALA A 170 4.35 -17.45 3.79
N LEU A 171 5.67 -17.41 3.61
CA LEU A 171 6.29 -17.58 2.28
C LEU A 171 6.43 -19.05 1.86
N THR A 172 6.39 -19.98 2.82
CA THR A 172 6.57 -21.42 2.60
C THR A 172 5.38 -22.25 3.06
N ASN A 173 4.52 -21.69 3.92
CA ASN A 173 3.32 -22.32 4.45
C ASN A 173 2.06 -21.66 3.87
N GLU A 174 1.31 -22.41 3.06
CA GLU A 174 0.10 -21.93 2.39
C GLU A 174 -1.02 -21.54 3.38
N ALA A 175 -1.16 -22.24 4.50
CA ALA A 175 -2.19 -21.93 5.50
C ALA A 175 -1.91 -20.58 6.18
N GLU A 176 -0.65 -20.31 6.51
CA GLU A 176 -0.19 -19.04 7.07
C GLU A 176 -0.30 -17.90 6.03
N SER A 177 0.06 -18.17 4.77
CA SER A 177 -0.14 -17.24 3.66
C SER A 177 -1.61 -16.83 3.55
N LYS A 178 -2.51 -17.81 3.52
CA LYS A 178 -3.95 -17.55 3.42
C LYS A 178 -4.47 -16.79 4.66
N ALA A 179 -3.96 -17.08 5.85
CA ALA A 179 -4.33 -16.35 7.06
C ALA A 179 -3.94 -14.87 6.98
N LEU A 180 -2.75 -14.54 6.47
CA LEU A 180 -2.33 -13.16 6.26
C LEU A 180 -3.12 -12.48 5.12
N GLU A 181 -3.44 -13.20 4.04
CA GLU A 181 -4.32 -12.68 2.98
C GLU A 181 -5.73 -12.41 3.51
N ASP A 182 -6.28 -13.29 4.34
CA ASP A 182 -7.59 -13.10 4.98
C ASP A 182 -7.57 -11.93 5.98
N LEU A 183 -6.43 -11.65 6.62
CA LEU A 183 -6.23 -10.48 7.47
C LEU A 183 -6.15 -9.20 6.61
N LEU A 184 -5.36 -9.22 5.54
CA LEU A 184 -5.22 -8.12 4.59
C LEU A 184 -6.56 -7.76 3.94
N ALA A 185 -7.34 -8.76 3.55
CA ALA A 185 -8.70 -8.62 3.03
C ALA A 185 -9.63 -7.85 3.97
N ARG A 186 -9.45 -7.97 5.29
CA ARG A 186 -10.28 -7.30 6.30
C ARG A 186 -9.80 -5.90 6.65
N VAL A 187 -8.64 -5.48 6.14
CA VAL A 187 -8.13 -4.12 6.38
C VAL A 187 -9.09 -3.10 5.79
N ILE A 188 -9.40 -2.06 6.57
CA ILE A 188 -10.17 -0.92 6.10
C ILE A 188 -9.23 0.26 5.94
N VAL A 189 -9.22 0.87 4.76
CA VAL A 189 -8.45 2.05 4.45
C VAL A 189 -9.34 3.29 4.60
N VAL A 190 -8.90 4.23 5.43
CA VAL A 190 -9.60 5.50 5.67
C VAL A 190 -8.76 6.63 5.10
N ARG A 191 -9.00 6.98 3.84
CA ARG A 191 -8.27 8.05 3.16
C ARG A 191 -8.51 9.42 3.81
N GLY A 192 -9.73 9.66 4.29
CA GLY A 192 -10.19 10.94 4.84
C GLY A 192 -10.39 12.03 3.77
N ASP A 193 -10.75 13.24 4.19
CA ASP A 193 -11.15 14.30 3.24
C ASP A 193 -10.01 15.24 2.82
N LYS A 194 -8.93 15.30 3.62
CA LYS A 194 -7.86 16.28 3.44
C LYS A 194 -7.20 16.15 2.05
N PRO A 195 -6.89 17.25 1.35
CA PRO A 195 -6.14 17.18 0.11
C PRO A 195 -4.73 16.67 0.39
N MET A 196 -4.28 15.69 -0.39
CA MET A 196 -2.94 15.09 -0.29
C MET A 196 -2.37 14.86 -1.69
N PRO A 197 -1.11 15.22 -1.93
CA PRO A 197 -0.35 14.82 -3.11
C PRO A 197 -0.42 13.31 -3.38
N PRO A 198 -0.47 12.89 -4.66
CA PRO A 198 -0.31 11.49 -5.02
C PRO A 198 1.02 10.91 -4.52
N ALA A 199 1.02 9.62 -4.18
CA ALA A 199 2.16 8.88 -3.62
C ALA A 199 2.66 9.37 -2.26
N GLU A 200 1.94 10.27 -1.58
CA GLU A 200 2.23 10.63 -0.19
C GLU A 200 1.64 9.58 0.78
N LEU A 201 2.38 9.22 1.82
CA LEU A 201 1.90 8.33 2.88
C LEU A 201 0.70 8.96 3.61
N LEU A 202 -0.37 8.19 3.76
CA LEU A 202 -1.49 8.65 4.57
C LEU A 202 -1.11 8.66 6.06
N PRO A 203 -1.60 9.64 6.84
CA PRO A 203 -1.21 9.77 8.23
C PRO A 203 -1.71 8.59 9.06
N LEU A 204 -0.77 7.86 9.65
CA LEU A 204 -1.03 6.82 10.64
C LEU A 204 -0.93 7.38 12.07
N THR A 205 -1.75 6.86 12.97
CA THR A 205 -1.79 7.26 14.38
C THR A 205 -1.45 6.10 15.30
N VAL A 206 -0.80 6.43 16.42
CA VAL A 206 -0.59 5.48 17.51
C VAL A 206 -1.91 5.36 18.28
N PRO A 207 -2.49 4.15 18.42
CA PRO A 207 -3.73 3.99 19.16
C PRO A 207 -3.47 4.21 20.66
N ALA A 208 -4.47 4.72 21.36
CA ALA A 208 -4.37 4.97 22.80
C ALA A 208 -4.15 3.64 23.55
N GLY A 209 -2.92 3.40 24.00
CA GLY A 209 -2.52 2.18 24.74
C GLY A 209 -1.50 1.28 24.03
N ALA A 210 -1.11 1.58 22.79
CA ALA A 210 0.01 0.88 22.14
C ALA A 210 1.36 1.50 22.56
N VAL A 211 2.27 0.64 23.04
CA VAL A 211 3.69 0.99 23.13
C VAL A 211 4.29 0.92 21.73
N ALA A 212 4.62 2.07 21.15
CA ALA A 212 5.46 2.10 19.95
C ALA A 212 6.85 1.59 20.36
N GLN A 213 7.17 0.34 20.02
CA GLN A 213 8.54 -0.13 20.10
C GLN A 213 9.28 0.44 18.89
N ALA A 214 9.94 1.58 19.08
CA ALA A 214 11.08 1.93 18.24
C ALA A 214 12.07 0.78 18.40
N GLU A 215 12.46 0.13 17.29
CA GLU A 215 13.56 -0.83 17.35
C GLU A 215 14.81 -0.04 17.78
N GLU A 216 15.15 -0.14 19.05
CA GLU A 216 16.44 0.28 19.57
C GLU A 216 17.48 -0.55 18.81
N SER A 217 18.04 0.04 17.76
CA SER A 217 19.29 -0.43 17.17
C SER A 217 20.27 -0.64 18.32
N PRO A 218 20.88 -1.84 18.49
CA PRO A 218 21.90 -2.03 19.49
C PRO A 218 23.18 -1.36 19.00
N ASP A 219 23.20 -0.03 18.97
CA ASP A 219 24.42 0.74 18.75
C ASP A 219 25.13 0.87 20.10
N GLY A 220 25.87 -0.19 20.39
CA GLY A 220 26.83 -0.22 21.47
C GLY A 220 27.95 0.76 21.19
N LEU A 221 27.99 1.85 21.95
CA LEU A 221 29.23 2.43 22.45
C LEU A 221 29.01 2.89 23.89
N GLU A 222 29.44 2.03 24.82
CA GLU A 222 29.77 2.41 26.19
C GLU A 222 30.47 3.77 26.19
N ARG A 223 29.85 4.76 26.84
CA ARG A 223 30.54 5.97 27.27
C ARG A 223 31.55 5.51 28.31
N PRO A 224 32.87 5.63 28.09
CA PRO A 224 33.81 5.33 29.16
C PRO A 224 33.54 6.28 30.32
N GLU A 225 33.22 5.72 31.48
CA GLU A 225 33.16 6.46 32.73
C GLU A 225 34.48 7.18 32.92
N ARG A 226 34.44 8.52 33.04
CA ARG A 226 35.62 9.29 33.46
C ARG A 226 35.97 8.83 34.86
N GLY A 227 37.04 8.06 34.98
CA GLY A 227 37.65 7.74 36.26
C GLY A 227 38.06 9.00 37.03
N PRO A 228 38.06 8.95 38.37
CA PRO A 228 38.44 10.09 39.19
C PRO A 228 39.96 10.24 39.19
N GLU A 229 40.51 11.22 38.48
CA GLU A 229 41.94 11.55 38.58
C GLU A 229 42.18 12.72 39.55
N VAL A 230 42.42 12.32 40.80
CA VAL A 230 43.47 12.79 41.74
C VAL A 230 43.77 14.31 41.78
N THR A 231 43.27 14.94 42.85
CA THR A 231 43.93 16.04 43.58
C THR A 231 45.39 15.70 43.88
N GLN A 232 46.35 16.59 43.58
CA GLN A 232 47.51 16.87 44.44
C GLN A 232 48.41 18.03 43.91
N ILE A 233 48.64 18.99 44.84
CA ILE A 233 49.72 19.97 45.07
C ILE A 233 50.24 20.95 44.00
N GLY A 234 50.14 22.23 44.41
CA GLY A 234 51.14 23.29 44.28
C GLY A 234 50.91 24.30 45.41
#